data_AF-A0A965ZSP9-F1
#
_entry.id   AF-A0A965ZSP9-F1
#
_cell.length_a   1.000
_cell.length_b   1.000
_cell.length_c   1.000
_cell.angle_alpha   90.00
_cell.angle_beta   90.00
_cell.angle_gamma   90.00
#
_symmetry.space_group_name_H-M   'P 1'
#
loop_
_entity.id
_entity.type
_entity.pdbx_description
1 polymer ?
#
loop_
_entity_poly.entity_id
_entity_poly.type
_entity_poly.pdbx_seq_one_letter_code
_entity_poly.pdbx_strand_id
1 'polypeptide(L)'
;VNEDNVDLNRNYVDFNQPQDSNEYYLEVKDLVLPEQFGEESEAAMQAWIKENGVANYQKAVMSGQRVDPQGIFYGGTGATWSNETMHKVLPEILAGQKNVALMDIHTGLGPYGHGDLIHAYAKASPEYVELQNWFGEEIIAINAGEYGETAAVAEGPIVSSLHRILPDHRSFALVNEYGTVEFDRVIKAIRADNWLHLKGDLESEQGRAIKQEMRDCFYCVKDEWRQMIWDRAIWSFERMAEGLRGL
;
A
#
# COMPACT_ATOMS: atom_id res chain seq x y z
N VAL A 1 -2.92 -5.30 6.89
CA VAL A 1 -2.29 -5.01 8.20
C VAL A 1 -1.75 -6.30 8.80
N ASN A 2 -0.84 -6.21 9.76
CA ASN A 2 -0.35 -7.35 10.54
C ASN A 2 -1.24 -7.60 11.78
N GLU A 3 -0.80 -8.49 12.68
CA GLU A 3 -1.46 -8.85 13.94
C GLU A 3 -1.62 -7.69 14.93
N ASP A 4 -0.83 -6.62 14.80
CA ASP A 4 -0.86 -5.42 15.65
C ASP A 4 -1.63 -4.26 14.99
N ASN A 5 -2.42 -4.54 13.94
CA ASN A 5 -3.10 -3.55 13.10
C ASN A 5 -2.15 -2.56 12.38
N VAL A 6 -0.85 -2.89 12.28
CA VAL A 6 0.11 -2.08 11.55
C VAL A 6 0.02 -2.35 10.05
N ASP A 7 -0.13 -1.30 9.25
CA ASP A 7 0.09 -1.35 7.80
C ASP A 7 1.58 -1.48 7.51
N LEU A 8 1.99 -2.67 7.05
CA LEU A 8 3.38 -2.94 6.69
C LEU A 8 3.90 -2.00 5.61
N ASN A 9 3.05 -1.52 4.71
CA ASN A 9 3.44 -0.57 3.68
C ASN A 9 3.68 0.85 4.24
N ARG A 10 3.52 1.05 5.56
CA ARG A 10 3.88 2.28 6.30
C ARG A 10 4.90 2.06 7.43
N ASN A 11 5.42 0.83 7.57
CA ASN A 11 6.26 0.46 8.70
C ASN A 11 7.77 0.42 8.36
N TYR A 12 8.15 0.36 7.08
CA TYR A 12 9.56 0.36 6.67
C TYR A 12 10.15 1.77 6.59
N VAL A 13 9.95 2.56 7.64
CA VAL A 13 10.61 3.87 7.84
C VAL A 13 11.90 3.73 8.66
N ASP A 14 12.64 4.82 8.87
CA ASP A 14 13.77 4.85 9.80
C ASP A 14 13.29 5.36 11.17
N PHE A 15 13.03 4.44 12.10
CA PHE A 15 12.57 4.78 13.45
C PHE A 15 13.59 5.57 14.28
N ASN A 16 14.83 5.76 13.81
CA ASN A 16 15.79 6.66 14.44
C ASN A 16 15.65 8.12 13.96
N GLN A 17 14.83 8.37 12.94
CA GLN A 17 14.53 9.71 12.43
C GLN A 17 13.12 10.15 12.87
N PRO A 18 12.88 11.46 13.02
CA PRO A 18 11.52 11.98 13.20
C PRO A 18 10.62 11.53 12.06
N GLN A 19 9.42 11.05 12.39
CA GLN A 19 8.39 10.65 11.44
C GLN A 19 7.22 11.64 11.52
N ASP A 20 6.53 11.87 10.40
CA ASP A 20 5.22 12.52 10.48
C ASP A 20 4.25 11.56 11.18
N SER A 21 3.62 12.03 12.25
CA SER A 21 2.62 11.28 12.98
C SER A 21 1.25 11.35 12.30
N ASN A 22 1.04 12.35 11.43
CA ASN A 22 -0.23 12.73 10.83
C ASN A 22 -1.32 12.95 11.90
N GLU A 23 -1.09 13.93 12.80
CA GLU A 23 -2.08 14.30 13.82
C GLU A 23 -3.42 14.75 13.22
N TYR A 24 -3.44 15.17 11.96
CA TYR A 24 -4.67 15.54 11.25
C TYR A 24 -5.67 14.37 11.14
N TYR A 25 -5.20 13.12 11.22
CA TYR A 25 -6.07 11.95 11.32
C TYR A 25 -7.04 12.01 12.52
N LEU A 26 -6.67 12.71 13.61
CA LEU A 26 -7.52 12.84 14.80
C LEU A 26 -8.86 13.54 14.51
N GLU A 27 -8.92 14.39 13.48
CA GLU A 27 -10.15 15.08 13.04
C GLU A 27 -11.18 14.12 12.44
N VAL A 28 -10.73 12.96 11.95
CA VAL A 28 -11.59 11.96 11.28
C VAL A 28 -11.64 10.62 12.01
N LYS A 29 -10.90 10.44 13.12
CA LYS A 29 -10.76 9.14 13.79
C LYS A 29 -12.12 8.50 14.16
N ASP A 30 -13.05 9.31 14.67
CA ASP A 30 -14.37 8.83 15.12
C ASP A 30 -15.32 8.58 13.93
N LEU A 31 -15.03 9.19 12.78
CA LEU A 31 -15.71 8.89 11.51
C LEU A 31 -15.15 7.62 10.86
N VAL A 32 -13.84 7.38 11.02
CA VAL A 32 -13.17 6.17 10.53
C VAL A 32 -13.57 4.94 11.34
N LEU A 33 -13.60 5.07 12.66
CA LEU A 33 -13.96 4.00 13.60
C LEU A 33 -15.20 4.41 14.44
N PRO A 34 -16.40 4.45 13.82
CA PRO A 34 -17.63 4.83 14.51
C PRO A 34 -18.00 3.79 15.58
N GLU A 35 -18.98 4.11 16.42
CA GLU A 35 -19.52 3.13 17.37
C GLU A 35 -20.28 2.01 16.65
N GLN A 36 -21.10 2.38 15.67
CA GLN A 36 -21.80 1.47 14.79
C GLN A 36 -21.43 1.80 13.35
N PHE A 37 -21.05 0.79 12.58
CA PHE A 37 -20.79 0.96 11.16
C PHE A 37 -22.08 0.73 10.37
N GLY A 38 -22.49 1.69 9.55
CA GLY A 38 -23.74 1.60 8.80
C GLY A 38 -24.04 2.88 8.03
N GLU A 39 -25.30 3.03 7.61
CA GLU A 39 -25.73 4.16 6.79
C GLU A 39 -25.48 5.51 7.48
N GLU A 40 -25.73 5.61 8.79
CA GLU A 40 -25.53 6.83 9.57
C GLU A 40 -24.05 7.25 9.64
N SER A 41 -23.14 6.31 9.92
CA SER A 41 -21.71 6.61 9.98
C SER A 41 -21.14 6.98 8.60
N GLU A 42 -21.65 6.36 7.54
CA GLU A 42 -21.27 6.70 6.18
C GLU A 42 -21.79 8.09 5.77
N ALA A 43 -23.02 8.43 6.13
CA ALA A 43 -23.56 9.77 5.91
C ALA A 43 -22.75 10.84 6.67
N ALA A 44 -22.30 10.55 7.89
CA ALA A 44 -21.45 11.45 8.67
C ALA A 44 -20.08 11.66 8.01
N MET A 45 -19.44 10.60 7.52
CA MET A 45 -18.19 10.70 6.77
C MET A 45 -18.37 11.56 5.51
N GLN A 46 -19.42 11.31 4.73
CA GLN A 46 -19.70 12.09 3.52
C GLN A 46 -20.01 13.56 3.81
N ALA A 47 -20.71 13.86 4.91
CA ALA A 47 -20.95 15.23 5.35
C ALA A 47 -19.62 15.95 5.69
N TRP A 48 -18.72 15.28 6.41
CA TRP A 48 -17.39 15.82 6.73
C TRP A 48 -16.57 16.06 5.46
N ILE A 49 -16.56 15.13 4.51
CA ILE A 49 -15.86 15.28 3.22
C ILE A 49 -16.43 16.46 2.44
N LYS A 50 -17.75 16.65 2.42
CA LYS A 50 -18.40 17.76 1.74
C LYS A 50 -18.03 19.11 2.35
N GLU A 51 -17.89 19.18 3.66
CA GLU A 51 -17.54 20.40 4.39
C GLU A 51 -16.05 20.73 4.29
N ASN A 52 -15.19 19.72 4.40
CA ASN A 52 -13.73 19.89 4.52
C ASN A 52 -12.97 19.66 3.21
N GLY A 53 -13.60 19.02 2.21
CA GLY A 53 -13.02 18.74 0.90
C GLY A 53 -12.29 17.40 0.81
N VAL A 54 -12.31 16.82 -0.40
CA VAL A 54 -11.70 15.51 -0.72
C VAL A 54 -10.19 15.50 -0.46
N ALA A 55 -9.48 16.57 -0.80
CA ALA A 55 -8.03 16.67 -0.57
C ALA A 55 -7.66 16.56 0.92
N ASN A 56 -8.48 17.16 1.79
CA ASN A 56 -8.28 17.07 3.25
C ASN A 56 -8.61 15.67 3.76
N TYR A 57 -9.65 15.02 3.25
CA TYR A 57 -9.94 13.62 3.56
C TYR A 57 -8.79 12.69 3.18
N GLN A 58 -8.27 12.84 1.95
CA GLN A 58 -7.12 12.06 1.48
C GLN A 58 -5.89 12.31 2.35
N LYS A 59 -5.59 13.57 2.68
CA LYS A 59 -4.49 13.88 3.60
C LYS A 59 -4.66 13.22 4.96
N ALA A 60 -5.85 13.33 5.56
CA ALA A 60 -6.13 12.79 6.88
C ALA A 60 -6.01 11.26 6.90
N VAL A 61 -6.63 10.57 5.93
CA VAL A 61 -6.75 9.11 5.93
C VAL A 61 -5.59 8.42 5.21
N MET A 62 -5.25 8.85 3.99
CA MET A 62 -4.39 8.07 3.09
C MET A 62 -2.89 8.17 3.37
N SER A 63 -2.44 9.23 4.02
CA SER A 63 -1.01 9.48 4.28
C SER A 63 -0.39 8.46 5.24
N GLY A 64 -1.21 7.63 5.89
CA GLY A 64 -0.81 6.84 7.04
C GLY A 64 -0.74 7.71 8.30
N GLN A 65 -0.76 7.07 9.46
CA GLN A 65 -0.75 7.78 10.74
C GLN A 65 -0.06 6.96 11.83
N ARG A 66 0.41 7.63 12.89
CA ARG A 66 1.08 7.00 14.04
C ARG A 66 0.49 7.43 15.38
N VAL A 67 -0.70 8.00 15.37
CA VAL A 67 -1.39 8.58 16.54
C VAL A 67 -2.48 7.67 17.11
N ASP A 68 -3.03 6.76 16.32
CA ASP A 68 -4.15 5.90 16.71
C ASP A 68 -3.90 4.43 16.29
N PRO A 69 -3.47 3.54 17.20
CA PRO A 69 -3.24 2.13 16.86
C PRO A 69 -4.51 1.37 16.45
N GLN A 70 -5.70 1.93 16.69
CA GLN A 70 -6.99 1.35 16.29
C GLN A 70 -7.46 1.87 14.91
N GLY A 71 -6.75 2.84 14.35
CA GLY A 71 -7.09 3.45 13.06
C GLY A 71 -6.66 2.61 11.86
N ILE A 72 -7.12 3.01 10.67
CA ILE A 72 -6.64 2.45 9.41
C ILE A 72 -5.31 3.10 9.02
N PHE A 73 -4.52 2.40 8.20
CA PHE A 73 -3.19 2.85 7.75
C PHE A 73 -2.24 3.27 8.90
N TYR A 74 -2.38 2.63 10.07
CA TYR A 74 -1.50 2.84 11.20
C TYR A 74 -0.09 2.31 10.88
N GLY A 75 0.93 3.16 10.92
CA GLY A 75 2.32 2.79 10.57
C GLY A 75 3.14 2.18 11.71
N GLY A 76 2.59 2.12 12.93
CA GLY A 76 3.33 1.71 14.12
C GLY A 76 4.25 2.81 14.65
N THR A 77 4.69 2.63 15.90
CA THR A 77 5.67 3.50 16.60
C THR A 77 7.07 2.88 16.69
N GLY A 78 7.22 1.67 16.14
CA GLY A 78 8.49 0.94 16.05
C GLY A 78 8.45 -0.08 14.92
N ALA A 79 9.61 -0.69 14.65
CA ALA A 79 9.69 -1.77 13.67
C ALA A 79 8.85 -2.96 14.15
N THR A 80 7.94 -3.42 13.29
CA THR A 80 7.17 -4.63 13.55
C THR A 80 8.03 -5.87 13.34
N TRP A 81 7.56 -7.02 13.84
CA TRP A 81 8.22 -8.31 13.63
C TRP A 81 8.52 -8.58 12.14
N SER A 82 7.60 -8.24 11.22
CA SER A 82 7.83 -8.42 9.78
C SER A 82 8.99 -7.56 9.26
N ASN A 83 9.06 -6.30 9.69
CA ASN A 83 10.14 -5.40 9.33
C ASN A 83 11.50 -5.91 9.86
N GLU A 84 11.57 -6.25 11.15
CA GLU A 84 12.78 -6.82 11.77
C GLU A 84 13.20 -8.13 11.09
N THR A 85 12.23 -8.97 10.72
CA THR A 85 12.48 -10.24 10.03
C THR A 85 13.11 -10.01 8.67
N MET A 86 12.60 -9.07 7.87
CA MET A 86 13.21 -8.75 6.57
C MET A 86 14.62 -8.19 6.73
N HIS A 87 14.86 -7.30 7.69
CA HIS A 87 16.20 -6.77 7.99
C HIS A 87 17.19 -7.86 8.42
N LYS A 88 16.71 -8.89 9.11
CA LYS A 88 17.54 -10.01 9.56
C LYS A 88 17.82 -11.03 8.45
N VAL A 89 16.78 -11.44 7.71
CA VAL A 89 16.83 -12.62 6.83
C VAL A 89 17.34 -12.27 5.44
N LEU A 90 16.95 -11.13 4.87
CA LEU A 90 17.33 -10.79 3.49
C LEU A 90 18.85 -10.69 3.30
N PRO A 91 19.63 -10.05 4.19
CA PRO A 91 21.09 -10.02 4.05
C PRO A 91 21.73 -11.41 4.07
N GLU A 92 21.20 -12.34 4.87
CA GLU A 92 21.72 -13.71 4.97
C GLU A 92 21.48 -14.48 3.67
N ILE A 93 20.24 -14.50 3.17
CA ILE A 93 19.89 -15.32 2.00
C ILE A 93 20.40 -14.71 0.68
N LEU A 94 20.65 -13.41 0.65
CA LEU A 94 21.12 -12.68 -0.53
C LEU A 94 22.61 -12.30 -0.48
N ALA A 95 23.36 -12.79 0.52
CA ALA A 95 24.79 -12.46 0.70
C ALA A 95 25.65 -12.73 -0.55
N GLY A 96 25.30 -13.74 -1.35
CA GLY A 96 26.01 -14.09 -2.59
C GLY A 96 25.57 -13.31 -3.83
N GLN A 97 24.55 -12.47 -3.73
CA GLN A 97 24.01 -11.72 -4.87
C GLN A 97 24.60 -10.31 -4.92
N LYS A 98 24.83 -9.78 -6.13
CA LYS A 98 25.23 -8.37 -6.32
C LYS A 98 24.04 -7.48 -6.66
N ASN A 99 23.13 -8.02 -7.48
CA ASN A 99 21.92 -7.35 -7.93
C ASN A 99 20.72 -8.10 -7.34
N VAL A 100 19.76 -7.37 -6.79
CA VAL A 100 18.56 -7.91 -6.15
C VAL A 100 17.35 -7.19 -6.73
N ALA A 101 16.28 -7.93 -7.04
CA ALA A 101 14.99 -7.32 -7.34
C ALA A 101 13.91 -7.74 -6.36
N LEU A 102 12.97 -6.84 -6.11
CA LEU A 102 11.75 -7.06 -5.33
C LEU A 102 10.55 -6.59 -6.15
N MET A 103 9.57 -7.47 -6.30
CA MET A 103 8.26 -7.14 -6.86
C MET A 103 7.23 -7.33 -5.74
N ASP A 104 6.71 -6.22 -5.24
CA ASP A 104 5.69 -6.20 -4.17
C ASP A 104 4.30 -6.11 -4.80
N ILE A 105 3.47 -7.14 -4.63
CA ILE A 105 2.20 -7.28 -5.37
C ILE A 105 1.04 -6.76 -4.53
N HIS A 106 0.29 -5.82 -5.10
CA HIS A 106 -0.84 -5.17 -4.45
C HIS A 106 -2.09 -5.22 -5.33
N THR A 107 -3.26 -5.12 -4.72
CA THR A 107 -4.53 -4.91 -5.41
C THR A 107 -5.30 -3.82 -4.68
N GLY A 108 -6.11 -3.05 -5.39
CA GLY A 108 -6.98 -2.05 -4.76
C GLY A 108 -6.96 -0.69 -5.44
N LEU A 109 -5.87 -0.30 -6.09
CA LEU A 109 -5.72 1.04 -6.68
C LEU A 109 -5.40 0.98 -8.18
N GLY A 110 -5.78 2.04 -8.89
CA GLY A 110 -5.51 2.20 -10.32
C GLY A 110 -6.57 1.62 -11.26
N PRO A 111 -6.32 1.65 -12.59
CA PRO A 111 -7.28 1.19 -13.59
C PRO A 111 -7.52 -0.32 -13.53
N TYR A 112 -8.77 -0.73 -13.78
CA TYR A 112 -9.21 -2.14 -13.71
C TYR A 112 -8.26 -3.11 -14.43
N GLY A 113 -7.60 -3.98 -13.65
CA GLY A 113 -6.71 -5.04 -14.14
C GLY A 113 -5.38 -4.58 -14.75
N HIS A 114 -5.04 -3.29 -14.71
CA HIS A 114 -3.89 -2.74 -15.44
C HIS A 114 -2.52 -3.18 -14.86
N GLY A 115 -2.32 -3.04 -13.54
CA GLY A 115 -1.05 -3.36 -12.88
C GLY A 115 0.01 -2.26 -13.07
N ASP A 116 -0.15 -1.16 -12.34
CA ASP A 116 0.80 -0.05 -12.32
C ASP A 116 2.13 -0.50 -11.68
N LEU A 117 3.27 -0.16 -12.32
CA LEU A 117 4.59 -0.47 -11.79
C LEU A 117 5.20 0.76 -11.11
N ILE A 118 5.17 0.79 -9.78
CA ILE A 118 5.45 1.99 -8.99
C ILE A 118 6.81 1.88 -8.28
N HIS A 119 7.62 2.95 -8.26
CA HIS A 119 8.94 2.95 -7.62
C HIS A 119 9.29 4.23 -6.84
N ALA A 120 10.24 4.11 -5.91
CA ALA A 120 10.72 5.23 -5.07
C ALA A 120 12.07 5.85 -5.51
N TYR A 121 12.73 5.28 -6.52
CA TYR A 121 14.04 5.77 -6.98
C TYR A 121 14.04 7.24 -7.40
N ALA A 122 15.09 7.96 -7.02
CA ALA A 122 15.31 9.33 -7.45
C ALA A 122 15.49 9.40 -8.97
N LYS A 123 14.98 10.48 -9.58
CA LYS A 123 15.12 10.73 -11.02
C LYS A 123 16.59 10.70 -11.42
N ALA A 124 16.89 9.96 -12.50
CA ALA A 124 18.25 9.77 -13.03
C ALA A 124 19.24 9.08 -12.08
N SER A 125 18.80 8.45 -10.99
CA SER A 125 19.62 7.47 -10.27
C SER A 125 20.00 6.30 -11.19
N PRO A 126 21.14 5.63 -10.97
CA PRO A 126 21.53 4.46 -11.76
C PRO A 126 20.43 3.39 -11.81
N GLU A 127 19.71 3.17 -10.72
CA GLU A 127 18.62 2.19 -10.63
C GLU A 127 17.41 2.62 -11.46
N TYR A 128 17.03 3.91 -11.39
CA TYR A 128 15.97 4.48 -12.23
C TYR A 128 16.29 4.31 -13.72
N VAL A 129 17.54 4.56 -14.13
CA VAL A 129 17.95 4.43 -15.54
C VAL A 129 17.79 2.98 -16.03
N GLU A 130 18.18 1.98 -15.24
CA GLU A 130 17.95 0.58 -15.64
C GLU A 130 16.47 0.23 -15.69
N LEU A 131 15.69 0.64 -14.68
CA LEU A 131 14.25 0.38 -14.68
C LEU A 131 13.57 1.01 -15.90
N GLN A 132 13.99 2.23 -16.29
CA GLN A 132 13.51 2.88 -17.50
C GLN A 132 13.94 2.12 -18.77
N ASN A 133 15.16 1.58 -18.81
CA ASN A 133 15.60 0.73 -19.92
C ASN A 133 14.80 -0.59 -20.00
N TRP A 134 14.45 -1.17 -18.86
CA TRP A 134 13.75 -2.45 -18.78
C TRP A 134 12.26 -2.31 -19.07
N PHE A 135 11.60 -1.29 -18.53
CA PHE A 135 10.14 -1.15 -18.55
C PHE A 135 9.63 0.03 -19.40
N GLY A 136 10.50 0.97 -19.78
CA GLY A 136 10.10 2.13 -20.59
C GLY A 136 9.15 3.06 -19.84
N GLU A 137 8.03 3.41 -20.48
CA GLU A 137 7.01 4.33 -19.96
C GLU A 137 6.04 3.65 -18.95
N GLU A 138 6.23 2.35 -18.69
CA GLU A 138 5.34 1.57 -17.81
C GLU A 138 5.63 1.79 -16.31
N ILE A 139 6.77 2.40 -15.98
CA ILE A 139 7.13 2.71 -14.59
C ILE A 139 6.62 4.08 -14.15
N ILE A 140 6.13 4.15 -12.92
CA ILE A 140 5.57 5.35 -12.31
C ILE A 140 6.37 5.68 -11.06
N ALA A 141 6.84 6.92 -10.95
CA ALA A 141 7.55 7.36 -9.75
C ALA A 141 6.56 7.80 -8.66
N ILE A 142 6.74 7.31 -7.43
CA ILE A 142 5.93 7.65 -6.25
C ILE A 142 5.88 9.17 -6.01
N ASN A 143 6.99 9.88 -6.27
CA ASN A 143 7.13 11.30 -5.92
C ASN A 143 6.73 12.27 -7.05
N ALA A 144 6.27 11.78 -8.20
CA ALA A 144 6.10 12.63 -9.38
C ALA A 144 4.76 13.37 -9.45
N GLY A 145 3.82 13.15 -8.52
CA GLY A 145 2.42 13.62 -8.71
C GLY A 145 1.75 13.02 -9.96
N GLU A 146 2.40 12.05 -10.60
CA GLU A 146 1.96 11.32 -11.79
C GLU A 146 1.10 10.10 -11.42
N TYR A 147 1.28 9.57 -10.21
CA TYR A 147 0.25 8.73 -9.60
C TYR A 147 -0.87 9.69 -9.18
N GLY A 148 -2.04 9.58 -9.83
CA GLY A 148 -3.09 10.60 -9.84
C GLY A 148 -3.42 11.22 -8.47
N GLU A 149 -4.10 12.36 -8.49
CA GLU A 149 -4.42 13.28 -7.37
C GLU A 149 -4.98 12.65 -6.07
N THR A 150 -5.12 11.33 -5.98
CA THR A 150 -5.74 10.56 -4.91
C THR A 150 -4.80 9.71 -4.06
N ALA A 151 -3.54 9.48 -4.44
CA ALA A 151 -2.63 8.69 -3.61
C ALA A 151 -1.73 9.60 -2.76
N ALA A 152 -2.11 9.79 -1.50
CA ALA A 152 -1.11 10.18 -0.52
C ALA A 152 -0.01 9.11 -0.51
N VAL A 153 1.21 9.53 -0.81
CA VAL A 153 2.37 8.66 -0.88
C VAL A 153 2.54 7.94 0.44
N ALA A 154 2.53 6.61 0.40
CA ALA A 154 2.86 5.78 1.54
C ALA A 154 4.27 6.10 2.03
N GLU A 155 4.41 6.55 3.29
CA GLU A 155 5.72 6.65 3.93
C GLU A 155 6.07 5.32 4.60
N GLY A 156 7.12 4.66 4.12
CA GLY A 156 7.59 3.37 4.64
C GLY A 156 7.14 2.10 3.90
N PRO A 157 6.97 2.08 2.57
CA PRO A 157 6.82 0.84 1.84
C PRO A 157 8.14 0.07 1.81
N ILE A 158 8.11 -1.27 1.79
CA ILE A 158 9.35 -2.06 1.76
C ILE A 158 10.23 -1.72 0.55
N VAL A 159 9.62 -1.41 -0.59
CA VAL A 159 10.32 -1.07 -1.84
C VAL A 159 11.22 0.16 -1.71
N SER A 160 10.91 1.10 -0.81
CA SER A 160 11.76 2.28 -0.56
C SER A 160 12.88 1.99 0.46
N SER A 161 12.82 0.86 1.17
CA SER A 161 13.71 0.53 2.28
C SER A 161 14.83 -0.45 1.92
N LEU A 162 14.80 -1.08 0.73
CA LEU A 162 15.78 -2.10 0.38
C LEU A 162 17.23 -1.64 0.46
N HIS A 163 17.52 -0.37 0.16
CA HIS A 163 18.88 0.17 0.29
C HIS A 163 19.38 0.22 1.75
N ARG A 164 18.46 0.25 2.74
CA ARG A 164 18.81 0.13 4.17
C ARG A 164 18.91 -1.31 4.61
N ILE A 165 18.07 -2.20 4.05
CA ILE A 165 18.10 -3.63 4.35
C ILE A 165 19.34 -4.30 3.72
N LEU A 166 19.70 -3.92 2.49
CA LEU A 166 20.76 -4.50 1.66
C LEU A 166 21.72 -3.41 1.16
N PRO A 167 22.50 -2.76 2.06
CA PRO A 167 23.32 -1.59 1.70
C PRO A 167 24.47 -1.91 0.74
N ASP A 168 24.91 -3.18 0.68
CA ASP A 168 26.01 -3.63 -0.17
C ASP A 168 25.52 -4.20 -1.53
N HIS A 169 24.22 -4.06 -1.83
CA HIS A 169 23.57 -4.63 -3.02
C HIS A 169 22.99 -3.53 -3.89
N ARG A 170 23.08 -3.71 -5.21
CA ARG A 170 22.29 -2.92 -6.15
C ARG A 170 20.87 -3.49 -6.18
N SER A 171 19.90 -2.73 -5.70
CA SER A 171 18.52 -3.21 -5.51
C SER A 171 17.53 -2.53 -6.46
N PHE A 172 16.60 -3.31 -7.02
CA PHE A 172 15.54 -2.87 -7.95
C PHE A 172 14.16 -3.27 -7.41
N ALA A 173 13.38 -2.31 -6.92
CA ALA A 173 12.15 -2.57 -6.20
C ALA A 173 10.96 -1.85 -6.84
N LEU A 174 9.93 -2.61 -7.17
CA LEU A 174 8.68 -2.10 -7.72
C LEU A 174 7.51 -2.60 -6.88
N VAL A 175 6.50 -1.75 -6.69
CA VAL A 175 5.14 -2.20 -6.40
C VAL A 175 4.46 -2.50 -7.73
N ASN A 176 3.74 -3.60 -7.81
CA ASN A 176 2.84 -3.91 -8.91
C ASN A 176 1.40 -3.84 -8.39
N GLU A 177 0.72 -2.74 -8.68
CA GLU A 177 -0.57 -2.36 -8.10
C GLU A 177 -1.71 -2.59 -9.11
N TYR A 178 -2.56 -3.57 -8.83
CA TYR A 178 -3.66 -3.93 -9.72
C TYR A 178 -4.98 -3.26 -9.33
N GLY A 179 -5.50 -2.46 -10.27
CA GLY A 179 -6.82 -1.83 -10.10
C GLY A 179 -7.96 -2.82 -10.05
N THR A 180 -8.93 -2.53 -9.20
CA THR A 180 -10.07 -3.41 -8.89
C THR A 180 -11.41 -2.72 -9.05
N VAL A 181 -11.81 -1.91 -8.09
CA VAL A 181 -13.10 -1.20 -8.04
C VAL A 181 -12.83 0.26 -7.68
N GLU A 182 -13.87 1.09 -7.73
CA GLU A 182 -13.73 2.52 -7.41
C GLU A 182 -13.11 2.73 -6.03
N PHE A 183 -12.19 3.70 -5.95
CA PHE A 183 -11.39 3.98 -4.76
C PHE A 183 -12.22 4.19 -3.49
N ASP A 184 -13.32 4.94 -3.58
CA ASP A 184 -14.20 5.19 -2.43
C ASP A 184 -14.81 3.90 -1.86
N ARG A 185 -15.08 2.91 -2.72
CA ARG A 185 -15.57 1.60 -2.30
C ARG A 185 -14.48 0.83 -1.57
N VAL A 186 -13.24 0.87 -2.06
CA VAL A 186 -12.08 0.23 -1.41
C VAL A 186 -11.85 0.82 -0.02
N ILE A 187 -11.81 2.15 0.11
CA ILE A 187 -11.58 2.80 1.41
C ILE A 187 -12.72 2.53 2.38
N LYS A 188 -13.98 2.53 1.91
CA LYS A 188 -15.12 2.13 2.73
C LYS A 188 -14.99 0.69 3.21
N ALA A 189 -14.57 -0.24 2.36
CA ALA A 189 -14.38 -1.64 2.74
C ALA A 189 -13.28 -1.80 3.80
N ILE A 190 -12.15 -1.08 3.66
CA ILE A 190 -11.08 -1.05 4.67
C ILE A 190 -11.60 -0.52 6.02
N ARG A 191 -12.35 0.59 6.02
CA ARG A 191 -12.96 1.15 7.24
C ARG A 191 -13.91 0.16 7.91
N ALA A 192 -14.76 -0.49 7.13
CA ALA A 192 -15.71 -1.48 7.61
C ALA A 192 -15.01 -2.70 8.22
N ASP A 193 -13.96 -3.22 7.55
CA ASP A 193 -13.19 -4.37 8.04
C ASP A 193 -12.43 -4.05 9.33
N ASN A 194 -11.87 -2.85 9.44
CA ASN A 194 -11.23 -2.37 10.67
C ASN A 194 -12.24 -2.23 11.83
N TRP A 195 -13.42 -1.66 11.57
CA TRP A 195 -14.50 -1.63 12.56
C TRP A 195 -14.93 -3.04 12.99
N LEU A 196 -15.09 -3.96 12.04
CA LEU A 196 -15.47 -5.34 12.31
C LEU A 196 -14.44 -6.03 13.21
N HIS A 197 -13.15 -5.83 12.96
CA HIS A 197 -12.07 -6.38 13.76
C HIS A 197 -12.11 -5.90 15.22
N LEU A 198 -12.42 -4.62 15.45
CA LEU A 198 -12.31 -3.98 16.76
C LEU A 198 -13.61 -3.98 17.58
N LYS A 199 -14.77 -3.87 16.92
CA LYS A 199 -16.07 -3.63 17.55
C LYS A 199 -17.17 -4.59 17.08
N GLY A 200 -17.03 -5.18 15.90
CA GLY A 200 -18.06 -6.02 15.30
C GLY A 200 -18.02 -7.47 15.76
N ASP A 201 -19.04 -8.22 15.33
CA ASP A 201 -19.11 -9.67 15.48
C ASP A 201 -18.88 -10.33 14.11
N LEU A 202 -17.79 -11.08 13.97
CA LEU A 202 -17.42 -11.81 12.75
C LEU A 202 -18.50 -12.82 12.32
N GLU A 203 -19.23 -13.40 13.28
CA GLU A 203 -20.25 -14.41 13.02
C GLU A 203 -21.63 -13.79 12.76
N SER A 204 -21.76 -12.47 12.83
CA SER A 204 -22.99 -11.77 12.45
C SER A 204 -23.19 -11.75 10.94
N GLU A 205 -24.42 -11.46 10.50
CA GLU A 205 -24.72 -11.23 9.09
C GLU A 205 -23.93 -10.04 8.52
N GLN A 206 -23.83 -8.95 9.30
CA GLN A 206 -23.03 -7.79 8.96
C GLN A 206 -21.55 -8.14 8.84
N GLY A 207 -21.01 -8.92 9.78
CA GLY A 207 -19.61 -9.37 9.77
C GLY A 207 -19.28 -10.14 8.50
N ARG A 208 -20.11 -11.13 8.14
CA ARG A 208 -19.96 -11.87 6.88
C ARG A 208 -20.05 -10.97 5.65
N ALA A 209 -20.99 -10.04 5.63
CA ALA A 209 -21.15 -9.10 4.53
C ALA A 209 -19.92 -8.19 4.35
N ILE A 210 -19.36 -7.67 5.45
CA ILE A 210 -18.13 -6.86 5.43
C ILE A 210 -16.94 -7.69 4.92
N LYS A 211 -16.75 -8.93 5.40
CA LYS A 211 -15.66 -9.78 4.89
C LYS A 211 -15.81 -10.10 3.40
N GLN A 212 -17.04 -10.33 2.95
CA GLN A 212 -17.33 -10.56 1.53
C GLN A 212 -17.02 -9.31 0.70
N GLU A 213 -17.46 -8.12 1.15
CA GLU A 213 -17.21 -6.85 0.47
C GLU A 213 -15.70 -6.53 0.41
N MET A 214 -14.97 -6.76 1.50
CA MET A 214 -13.51 -6.64 1.53
C MET A 214 -12.88 -7.55 0.48
N ARG A 215 -13.30 -8.81 0.39
CA ARG A 215 -12.81 -9.72 -0.65
C ARG A 215 -13.16 -9.23 -2.06
N ASP A 216 -14.38 -8.76 -2.29
CA ASP A 216 -14.84 -8.32 -3.61
C ASP A 216 -14.17 -7.02 -4.08
N CYS A 217 -13.70 -6.18 -3.16
CA CYS A 217 -12.93 -4.97 -3.47
C CYS A 217 -11.47 -5.26 -3.85
N PHE A 218 -10.87 -6.33 -3.33
CA PHE A 218 -9.45 -6.66 -3.54
C PHE A 218 -9.24 -7.85 -4.48
N TYR A 219 -10.30 -8.57 -4.84
CA TYR A 219 -10.27 -9.72 -5.72
C TYR A 219 -11.52 -9.78 -6.61
N CYS A 220 -11.42 -9.26 -7.84
CA CYS A 220 -12.52 -9.32 -8.80
C CYS A 220 -12.68 -10.77 -9.29
N VAL A 221 -13.85 -11.37 -9.06
CA VAL A 221 -14.12 -12.79 -9.38
C VAL A 221 -14.27 -13.06 -10.89
N LYS A 222 -14.20 -12.02 -11.74
CA LYS A 222 -14.33 -12.15 -13.20
C LYS A 222 -13.06 -12.74 -13.81
N ASP A 223 -13.21 -13.76 -14.66
CA ASP A 223 -12.08 -14.44 -15.30
C ASP A 223 -11.21 -13.52 -16.15
N GLU A 224 -11.81 -12.51 -16.78
CA GLU A 224 -11.10 -11.47 -17.52
C GLU A 224 -10.07 -10.74 -16.65
N TRP A 225 -10.45 -10.29 -15.45
CA TRP A 225 -9.53 -9.57 -14.55
C TRP A 225 -8.42 -10.47 -14.03
N ARG A 226 -8.74 -11.74 -13.73
CA ARG A 226 -7.74 -12.73 -13.34
C ARG A 226 -6.70 -12.96 -14.43
N GLN A 227 -7.15 -13.03 -15.68
CA GLN A 227 -6.27 -13.18 -16.83
C GLN A 227 -5.39 -11.94 -17.02
N MET A 228 -5.97 -10.74 -16.91
CA MET A 228 -5.20 -9.48 -16.99
C MET A 228 -4.09 -9.41 -15.94
N ILE A 229 -4.40 -9.76 -14.68
CA ILE A 229 -3.38 -9.81 -13.61
C ILE A 229 -2.30 -10.82 -13.95
N TRP A 230 -2.69 -12.03 -14.34
CA TRP A 230 -1.76 -13.08 -14.65
C TRP A 230 -0.80 -12.66 -15.75
N ASP A 231 -1.33 -12.18 -16.87
CA ASP A 231 -0.53 -11.78 -18.03
C ASP A 231 0.42 -10.63 -17.66
N ARG A 232 -0.07 -9.63 -16.93
CA ARG A 232 0.75 -8.50 -16.46
C ARG A 232 1.80 -8.93 -15.45
N ALA A 233 1.49 -9.86 -14.54
CA ALA A 233 2.43 -10.39 -13.56
C ALA A 233 3.55 -11.15 -14.26
N ILE A 234 3.21 -12.08 -15.16
CA ILE A 234 4.22 -12.84 -15.91
C ILE A 234 5.11 -11.88 -16.70
N TRP A 235 4.50 -10.95 -17.45
CA TRP A 235 5.26 -9.95 -18.21
C TRP A 235 6.19 -9.12 -17.32
N SER A 236 5.72 -8.61 -16.16
CA SER A 236 6.52 -7.73 -15.31
C SER A 236 7.67 -8.48 -14.63
N PHE A 237 7.43 -9.71 -14.17
CA PHE A 237 8.46 -10.57 -13.59
C PHE A 237 9.49 -11.03 -14.63
N GLU A 238 9.06 -11.38 -15.84
CA GLU A 238 9.97 -11.78 -16.92
C GLU A 238 10.88 -10.61 -17.34
N ARG A 239 10.33 -9.40 -17.50
CA ARG A 239 11.13 -8.21 -17.81
C ARG A 239 12.10 -7.84 -16.71
N MET A 240 11.69 -7.91 -15.44
CA MET A 240 12.60 -7.70 -14.31
C MET A 240 13.74 -8.73 -14.34
N ALA A 241 13.43 -10.01 -14.58
CA ALA A 241 14.42 -11.07 -14.63
C ALA A 241 15.37 -10.95 -15.83
N GLU A 242 14.88 -10.56 -17.00
CA GLU A 242 15.70 -10.27 -18.18
C GLU A 242 16.65 -9.09 -17.92
N GLY A 243 16.13 -8.01 -17.34
CA GLY A 243 16.92 -6.84 -16.95
C GLY A 243 18.05 -7.20 -15.99
N LEU A 244 17.74 -7.94 -14.92
CA LEU A 244 18.73 -8.41 -13.95
C LEU A 244 19.82 -9.30 -14.56
N ARG A 245 19.48 -10.17 -15.53
CA ARG A 245 20.46 -11.03 -16.23
C ARG A 245 21.39 -10.23 -17.15
N GLY A 246 20.98 -9.02 -17.54
CA GLY A 246 21.77 -8.12 -18.37
C GLY A 246 22.84 -7.33 -17.62
N LEU A 247 22.86 -7.38 -16.28
CA LEU A 247 23.83 -6.70 -15.40
C LEU A 247 25.04 -7.59 -15.08
#